data_AF-A0A1G6R2I2-F1
#
_entry.id   AF-A0A1G6R2I2-F1
#
_cell.length_a   1.000
_cell.length_b   1.000
_cell.length_c   1.000
_cell.angle_alpha   90.00
_cell.angle_beta   90.00
_cell.angle_gamma   90.00
#
_symmetry.space_group_name_H-M   'P 1'
#
loop_
_entity.id
_entity.type
_entity.pdbx_description
1 polymer ?
#
loop_
_entity_poly.entity_id
_entity_poly.type
_entity_poly.pdbx_seq_one_letter_code
_entity_poly.pdbx_strand_id
1 'polypeptide(L)'
;MNLLELAARYPQRAEGGVPDWMLGHFRRRTISFADGRSDERTQVHWLQSRTFTIDLRLPDAPALPVRAWQDYDAAELRQLANHEGWVADSVWENGYLSWHGGVSLQLHNRWPEPAQLQRIGNCMIEFGTSGAYVEDWRLQASSGPLIGLRLLEECDAETGEVLQRGGGLILCGDRLGWVQGRAVELGESALQLRERAERAHGDGEALALLFDCETSLAYADGQGRYQVALSTLPARVGQSVSLEGFELPGAGRVCQHLQRPDGRAVVRTFIIDTLEPDWRAELATPTTGEAQRWFAAESETLSRYLEVLS
;
A
#
# COMPACT_ATOMS: atom_id res chain seq x y z
N MET A 1 -24.08 1.15 3.36
CA MET A 1 -23.93 -0.27 2.95
C MET A 1 -22.51 -0.72 3.23
N ASN A 2 -22.25 -2.03 3.24
CA ASN A 2 -20.90 -2.55 3.33
C ASN A 2 -20.14 -2.35 2.00
N LEU A 3 -18.82 -2.18 2.02
CA LEU A 3 -18.00 -1.95 0.82
C LEU A 3 -18.07 -3.12 -0.18
N LEU A 4 -18.12 -4.36 0.32
CA LEU A 4 -18.22 -5.54 -0.53
C LEU A 4 -19.60 -5.62 -1.20
N GLU A 5 -20.66 -5.24 -0.49
CA GLU A 5 -22.01 -5.12 -1.06
C GLU A 5 -22.06 -4.03 -2.12
N LEU A 6 -21.39 -2.90 -1.89
CA LEU A 6 -21.28 -1.81 -2.86
C LEU A 6 -20.60 -2.29 -4.14
N ALA A 7 -19.48 -3.00 -4.04
CA ALA A 7 -18.77 -3.54 -5.20
C ALA A 7 -19.60 -4.60 -5.97
N ALA A 8 -20.34 -5.45 -5.24
CA ALA A 8 -21.22 -6.44 -5.87
C ALA A 8 -22.41 -5.80 -6.60
N ARG A 9 -22.97 -4.71 -6.05
CA ARG A 9 -24.14 -4.03 -6.61
C ARG A 9 -23.80 -3.06 -7.74
N TYR A 10 -22.62 -2.43 -7.67
CA TYR A 10 -22.16 -1.41 -8.61
C TYR A 10 -20.76 -1.75 -9.14
N PRO A 11 -20.59 -2.89 -9.83
CA PRO A 11 -19.29 -3.28 -10.35
C PRO A 11 -18.81 -2.25 -11.37
N GLN A 12 -17.55 -1.84 -11.23
CA GLN A 12 -16.91 -0.85 -12.08
C GLN A 12 -15.46 -1.28 -12.28
N ARG A 13 -14.99 -1.30 -13.53
CA ARG A 13 -13.57 -1.54 -13.84
C ARG A 13 -13.03 -0.29 -14.52
N ALA A 14 -11.84 0.17 -14.13
CA ALA A 14 -11.16 1.25 -14.85
C ALA A 14 -10.89 0.83 -16.30
N GLU A 15 -11.09 1.74 -17.25
CA GLU A 15 -10.87 1.49 -18.67
C GLU A 15 -9.38 1.35 -19.05
N GLY A 16 -8.47 1.80 -18.17
CA GLY A 16 -7.04 1.73 -18.35
C GLY A 16 -6.30 1.51 -17.03
N GLY A 17 -4.98 1.61 -17.08
CA GLY A 17 -4.10 1.42 -15.92
C GLY A 17 -2.98 0.43 -16.20
N VAL A 18 -2.45 -0.14 -15.13
CA VAL A 18 -1.41 -1.18 -15.20
C VAL A 18 -1.96 -2.49 -15.79
N PRO A 19 -1.11 -3.35 -16.37
CA PRO A 19 -1.49 -4.70 -16.79
C PRO A 19 -2.10 -5.54 -15.66
N ASP A 20 -3.02 -6.46 -16.01
CA ASP A 20 -3.75 -7.31 -15.05
C ASP A 20 -2.82 -8.11 -14.12
N TRP A 21 -1.64 -8.49 -14.61
CA TRP A 21 -0.66 -9.25 -13.85
C TRP A 21 0.09 -8.44 -12.78
N MET A 22 -0.05 -7.12 -12.77
CA MET A 22 0.47 -6.24 -11.72
C MET A 22 -0.51 -6.02 -10.58
N LEU A 23 -1.76 -6.47 -10.71
CA LEU A 23 -2.81 -6.19 -9.74
C LEU A 23 -2.68 -7.09 -8.50
N GLY A 24 -3.13 -6.57 -7.35
CA GLY A 24 -3.18 -7.32 -6.10
C GLY A 24 -2.10 -6.88 -5.12
N HIS A 25 -1.75 -7.77 -4.18
CA HIS A 25 -0.74 -7.49 -3.16
C HIS A 25 0.51 -8.31 -3.45
N PHE A 26 1.65 -7.65 -3.53
CA PHE A 26 2.99 -8.20 -3.66
C PHE A 26 3.77 -7.96 -2.38
N ARG A 27 4.59 -8.94 -2.00
CA ARG A 27 5.60 -8.79 -0.96
C ARG A 27 6.97 -8.84 -1.61
N ARG A 28 7.84 -7.91 -1.24
CA ARG A 28 9.24 -7.97 -1.70
C ARG A 28 9.94 -9.11 -0.98
N ARG A 29 10.56 -10.00 -1.75
CA ARG A 29 11.41 -11.07 -1.25
C ARG A 29 12.82 -10.58 -1.00
N THR A 30 13.38 -9.83 -1.96
CA THR A 30 14.73 -9.27 -1.85
C THR A 30 14.86 -8.00 -2.69
N ILE A 31 15.80 -7.15 -2.31
CA ILE A 31 16.38 -6.11 -3.16
C ILE A 31 17.89 -6.33 -3.21
N SER A 32 18.49 -6.31 -4.40
CA SER A 32 19.94 -6.35 -4.58
C SER A 32 20.42 -5.02 -5.16
N PHE A 33 21.51 -4.48 -4.61
CA PHE A 33 22.10 -3.23 -5.05
C PHE A 33 23.31 -3.45 -5.96
N ALA A 34 23.67 -2.42 -6.72
CA ALA A 34 24.79 -2.44 -7.68
C ALA A 34 26.16 -2.80 -7.07
N ASP A 35 26.31 -2.68 -5.75
CA ASP A 35 27.52 -3.03 -5.02
C ASP A 35 27.59 -4.50 -4.56
N GLY A 36 26.59 -5.31 -4.94
CA GLY A 36 26.51 -6.74 -4.64
C GLY A 36 25.88 -7.08 -3.29
N ARG A 37 25.46 -6.08 -2.50
CA ARG A 37 24.73 -6.32 -1.24
C ARG A 37 23.24 -6.48 -1.51
N SER A 38 22.57 -7.29 -0.67
CA SER A 38 21.12 -7.50 -0.76
C SER A 38 20.44 -7.32 0.60
N ASP A 39 19.17 -6.92 0.57
CA ASP A 39 18.29 -6.83 1.75
C ASP A 39 17.07 -7.74 1.56
N GLU A 40 16.93 -8.69 2.49
CA GLU A 40 15.83 -9.66 2.59
C GLU A 40 15.01 -9.47 3.89
N ARG A 41 15.35 -8.45 4.69
CA ARG A 41 14.83 -8.28 6.05
C ARG A 41 13.76 -7.20 6.13
N THR A 42 13.90 -6.12 5.37
CA THR A 42 12.88 -5.06 5.35
C THR A 42 11.56 -5.63 4.84
N GLN A 43 10.51 -5.43 5.62
CA GLN A 43 9.16 -5.84 5.26
C GLN A 43 8.59 -4.83 4.28
N VAL A 44 8.51 -5.20 3.00
CA VAL A 44 8.01 -4.33 1.95
C VAL A 44 6.80 -4.97 1.29
N HIS A 45 5.71 -4.21 1.28
CA HIS A 45 4.40 -4.62 0.79
C HIS A 45 3.88 -3.60 -0.22
N TRP A 46 3.58 -4.07 -1.42
CA TRP A 46 3.04 -3.28 -2.51
C TRP A 46 1.63 -3.78 -2.85
N LEU A 47 0.63 -2.93 -2.73
CA LEU A 47 -0.72 -3.20 -3.22
C LEU A 47 -0.98 -2.35 -4.45
N GLN A 48 -1.44 -2.98 -5.52
CA GLN A 48 -1.66 -2.34 -6.81
C GLN A 48 -3.13 -2.48 -7.20
N SER A 49 -3.78 -1.34 -7.41
CA SER A 49 -5.07 -1.23 -8.09
C SER A 49 -4.85 -0.90 -9.57
N ARG A 50 -5.89 -0.47 -10.29
CA ARG A 50 -5.78 -0.22 -11.74
C ARG A 50 -4.88 0.98 -12.02
N THR A 51 -5.11 2.10 -11.33
CA THR A 51 -4.39 3.36 -11.60
C THR A 51 -3.52 3.85 -10.46
N PHE A 52 -3.45 3.14 -9.32
CA PHE A 52 -2.57 3.49 -8.21
C PHE A 52 -2.08 2.34 -7.37
N THR A 53 -1.06 2.66 -6.60
CA THR A 53 -0.42 1.81 -5.63
C THR A 53 -0.56 2.32 -4.20
N ILE A 54 -0.45 1.40 -3.25
CA ILE A 54 -0.03 1.66 -1.87
C ILE A 54 1.25 0.84 -1.64
N ASP A 55 2.29 1.45 -1.07
CA ASP A 55 3.53 0.77 -0.65
C ASP A 55 3.76 1.03 0.84
N LEU A 56 4.16 -0.01 1.58
CA LEU A 56 4.51 0.01 2.99
C LEU A 56 5.87 -0.66 3.17
N ARG A 57 6.84 0.07 3.74
CA ARG A 57 8.19 -0.43 4.07
C ARG A 57 8.46 -0.25 5.56
N LEU A 58 8.63 -1.36 6.25
CA LEU A 58 8.96 -1.38 7.67
C LEU A 58 10.33 -2.03 7.89
N PRO A 59 11.23 -1.39 8.67
CA PRO A 59 12.52 -1.97 9.01
C PRO A 59 12.31 -3.24 9.86
N ASP A 60 13.28 -4.15 9.80
CA ASP A 60 13.34 -5.28 10.73
C ASP A 60 13.81 -4.79 12.10
N ALA A 61 12.87 -4.22 12.86
CA ALA A 61 13.08 -3.68 14.18
C ALA A 61 11.93 -4.10 15.12
N PRO A 62 12.19 -4.20 16.44
CA PRO A 62 11.14 -4.49 17.41
C PRO A 62 10.01 -3.46 17.35
N ALA A 63 8.77 -3.93 17.49
CA ALA A 63 7.62 -3.04 17.60
C ALA A 63 7.76 -2.14 18.83
N LEU A 64 7.51 -0.84 18.64
CA LEU A 64 7.54 0.13 19.73
C LEU A 64 6.18 0.16 20.44
N PRO A 65 6.15 0.29 21.78
CA PRO A 65 4.90 0.43 22.52
C PRO A 65 4.22 1.75 22.15
N VAL A 66 2.88 1.78 22.28
CA VAL A 66 2.09 2.99 22.09
C VAL A 66 2.31 3.93 23.27
N ARG A 67 2.76 5.15 22.99
CA ARG A 67 2.98 6.24 23.97
C ARG A 67 2.56 7.57 23.36
N ALA A 68 2.47 8.61 24.19
CA ALA A 68 2.35 9.96 23.68
C ALA A 68 3.64 10.37 22.95
N TRP A 69 3.53 11.26 21.96
CA TRP A 69 4.65 11.60 21.08
C TRP A 69 5.88 12.14 21.80
N GLN A 70 5.66 12.97 22.82
CA GLN A 70 6.73 13.55 23.64
C GLN A 70 7.49 12.52 24.49
N ASP A 71 6.94 11.32 24.68
CA ASP A 71 7.51 10.27 25.53
C ASP A 71 8.37 9.26 24.76
N TYR A 72 8.47 9.39 23.43
CA TYR A 72 9.43 8.63 22.63
C TYR A 72 10.82 9.26 22.71
N ASP A 73 11.84 8.43 22.90
CA ASP A 73 13.22 8.91 22.84
C ASP A 73 13.68 9.16 21.39
N ALA A 74 14.83 9.81 21.23
CA ALA A 74 15.36 10.16 19.91
C ALA A 74 15.62 8.94 19.00
N ALA A 75 16.05 7.81 19.55
CA ALA A 75 16.32 6.60 18.78
C ALA A 75 15.02 5.94 18.30
N GLU A 76 14.00 5.93 19.15
CA GLU A 76 12.66 5.44 18.83
C GLU A 76 11.97 6.33 17.79
N LEU A 77 12.06 7.65 17.93
CA LEU A 77 11.58 8.61 16.92
C LEU A 77 12.29 8.40 15.57
N ARG A 78 13.60 8.15 15.60
CA ARG A 78 14.37 7.82 14.41
C ARG A 78 13.92 6.51 13.78
N GLN A 79 13.58 5.48 14.58
CA GLN A 79 13.04 4.23 14.07
C GLN A 79 11.71 4.48 13.33
N LEU A 80 10.75 5.16 13.99
CA LEU A 80 9.45 5.50 13.37
C LEU A 80 9.61 6.34 12.10
N ALA A 81 10.55 7.30 12.10
CA ALA A 81 10.81 8.16 10.94
C ALA A 81 11.49 7.44 9.76
N ASN A 82 11.97 6.20 9.96
CA ASN A 82 12.49 5.35 8.88
C ASN A 82 11.46 4.37 8.33
N HIS A 83 10.24 4.34 8.87
CA HIS A 83 9.12 3.71 8.18
C HIS A 83 8.85 4.45 6.87
N GLU A 84 8.49 3.74 5.81
CA GLU A 84 8.01 4.35 4.57
C GLU A 84 6.60 3.85 4.30
N GLY A 85 5.75 4.74 3.83
CA GLY A 85 4.37 4.46 3.55
C GLY A 85 3.82 5.53 2.63
N TRP A 86 3.21 5.13 1.52
CA TRP A 86 2.64 6.08 0.57
C TRP A 86 1.56 5.47 -0.31
N VAL A 87 0.83 6.38 -0.95
CA VAL A 87 -0.06 6.11 -2.09
C VAL A 87 0.38 7.00 -3.24
N ALA A 88 0.37 6.50 -4.47
CA ALA A 88 0.72 7.30 -5.65
C ALA A 88 0.04 6.77 -6.91
N ASP A 89 -0.17 7.65 -7.88
CA ASP A 89 -0.68 7.27 -9.20
C ASP A 89 0.33 6.37 -9.91
N SER A 90 -0.16 5.30 -10.54
CA SER A 90 0.61 4.35 -11.32
C SER A 90 0.43 4.66 -12.80
N VAL A 91 1.51 5.05 -13.47
CA VAL A 91 1.54 5.30 -14.92
C VAL A 91 2.36 4.21 -15.58
N TRP A 92 1.71 3.42 -16.45
CA TRP A 92 2.33 2.33 -17.19
C TRP A 92 2.51 2.68 -18.65
N GLU A 93 3.76 2.78 -19.09
CA GLU A 93 4.10 3.13 -20.48
C GLU A 93 5.31 2.33 -20.96
N ASN A 94 5.19 1.69 -22.12
CA ASN A 94 6.31 1.02 -22.80
C ASN A 94 7.10 0.01 -21.96
N GLY A 95 6.47 -0.67 -20.99
CA GLY A 95 7.14 -1.63 -20.10
C GLY A 95 7.72 -1.01 -18.82
N TYR A 96 7.45 0.28 -18.58
CA TYR A 96 7.89 1.01 -17.40
C TYR A 96 6.71 1.44 -16.55
N LEU A 97 6.88 1.32 -15.24
CA LEU A 97 5.99 1.89 -14.23
C LEU A 97 6.63 3.16 -13.66
N SER A 98 5.87 4.25 -13.63
CA SER A 98 6.23 5.49 -12.93
C SER A 98 5.18 5.83 -11.88
N TRP A 99 5.61 6.54 -10.83
CA TRP A 99 4.74 7.01 -9.77
C TRP A 99 4.64 8.52 -9.74
N HIS A 100 3.41 9.03 -9.65
CA HIS A 100 3.16 10.47 -9.65
C HIS A 100 2.21 10.88 -8.53
N GLY A 101 2.43 12.10 -8.02
CA GLY A 101 1.59 12.70 -6.99
C GLY A 101 1.45 11.84 -5.74
N GLY A 102 0.29 11.94 -5.10
CA GLY A 102 -0.05 11.15 -3.92
C GLY A 102 0.41 11.77 -2.60
N VAL A 103 0.38 10.95 -1.55
CA VAL A 103 0.78 11.34 -0.19
C VAL A 103 1.75 10.30 0.37
N SER A 104 2.73 10.77 1.14
CA SER A 104 3.78 9.93 1.73
C SER A 104 4.08 10.34 3.16
N LEU A 105 4.47 9.37 3.99
CA LEU A 105 5.07 9.65 5.29
C LEU A 105 6.40 10.38 5.12
N GLN A 106 7.21 9.98 4.13
CA GLN A 106 8.50 10.60 3.86
C GLN A 106 8.33 11.98 3.19
N LEU A 107 9.30 12.86 3.44
CA LEU A 107 9.26 14.26 2.99
C LEU A 107 10.01 14.51 1.68
N HIS A 108 10.53 13.44 1.07
CA HIS A 108 11.20 13.47 -0.23
C HIS A 108 10.98 12.12 -0.91
N ASN A 109 11.07 12.10 -2.24
CA ASN A 109 11.00 10.86 -2.98
C ASN A 109 12.33 10.09 -2.84
N ARG A 110 12.28 8.89 -2.26
CA ARG A 110 13.43 7.98 -2.12
C ARG A 110 13.61 7.07 -3.34
N TRP A 111 12.59 6.97 -4.18
CA TRP A 111 12.52 6.07 -5.34
C TRP A 111 12.05 6.87 -6.58
N PRO A 112 12.89 7.83 -7.07
CA PRO A 112 12.46 8.81 -8.07
C PRO A 112 12.44 8.29 -9.50
N GLU A 113 13.05 7.14 -9.75
CA GLU A 113 13.20 6.62 -11.09
C GLU A 113 12.02 5.72 -11.50
N PRO A 114 11.65 5.70 -12.79
CA PRO A 114 10.77 4.69 -13.32
C PRO A 114 11.37 3.28 -13.14
N ALA A 115 10.47 2.31 -13.05
CA ALA A 115 10.79 0.90 -12.87
C ALA A 115 10.50 0.11 -14.15
N GLN A 116 11.48 -0.63 -14.66
CA GLN A 116 11.21 -1.62 -15.71
C GLN A 116 10.75 -2.92 -15.05
N LEU A 117 9.56 -3.40 -15.39
CA LEU A 117 8.96 -4.58 -14.78
C LEU A 117 8.88 -5.76 -15.74
N GLN A 118 9.26 -6.93 -15.25
CA GLN A 118 9.11 -8.21 -15.94
C GLN A 118 8.44 -9.23 -15.01
N ARG A 119 7.71 -10.21 -15.57
CA ARG A 119 7.01 -11.22 -14.78
C ARG A 119 7.18 -12.64 -15.33
N ILE A 120 7.45 -13.58 -14.43
CA ILE A 120 7.39 -15.02 -14.69
C ILE A 120 6.53 -15.69 -13.61
N GLY A 121 5.34 -16.16 -13.98
CA GLY A 121 4.39 -16.72 -13.04
C GLY A 121 3.98 -15.69 -11.98
N ASN A 122 4.08 -16.05 -10.70
CA ASN A 122 3.77 -15.13 -9.59
C ASN A 122 4.95 -14.23 -9.17
N CYS A 123 6.09 -14.33 -9.88
CA CYS A 123 7.30 -13.54 -9.65
C CYS A 123 7.29 -12.32 -10.55
N MET A 124 7.45 -11.13 -9.97
CA MET A 124 7.70 -9.90 -10.69
C MET A 124 9.10 -9.39 -10.32
N ILE A 125 9.89 -9.02 -11.33
CA ILE A 125 11.23 -8.47 -11.16
C ILE A 125 11.18 -7.02 -11.60
N GLU A 126 11.68 -6.15 -10.73
CA GLU A 126 11.77 -4.71 -10.94
C GLU A 126 13.21 -4.29 -11.09
N PHE A 127 13.51 -3.60 -12.19
CA PHE A 127 14.81 -3.00 -12.43
C PHE A 127 14.71 -1.48 -12.34
N GLY A 128 15.49 -0.88 -11.43
CA GLY A 128 15.70 0.56 -11.43
C GLY A 128 16.47 0.98 -12.67
N THR A 129 16.00 2.01 -13.39
CA THR A 129 16.60 2.44 -14.66
C THR A 129 18.05 2.93 -14.57
N SER A 130 18.49 3.35 -13.40
CA SER A 130 19.85 3.76 -13.08
C SER A 130 20.82 2.59 -12.92
N GLY A 131 20.29 1.37 -12.80
CA GLY A 131 21.05 0.18 -12.44
C GLY A 131 21.44 0.13 -10.96
N ALA A 132 20.88 1.00 -10.10
CA ALA A 132 21.19 1.04 -8.68
C ALA A 132 20.70 -0.20 -7.92
N TYR A 133 19.58 -0.80 -8.35
CA TYR A 133 18.98 -1.95 -7.70
C TYR A 133 18.14 -2.83 -8.63
N VAL A 134 17.84 -4.04 -8.15
CA VAL A 134 16.80 -4.94 -8.66
C VAL A 134 15.97 -5.48 -7.49
N GLU A 135 14.64 -5.49 -7.60
CA GLU A 135 13.74 -6.07 -6.59
C GLU A 135 13.04 -7.33 -7.11
N ASP A 136 12.91 -8.34 -6.24
CA ASP A 136 12.12 -9.56 -6.45
C ASP A 136 10.82 -9.44 -5.65
N TRP A 137 9.69 -9.44 -6.36
CA TRP A 137 8.35 -9.32 -5.83
C TRP A 137 7.56 -10.61 -6.01
N ARG A 138 6.85 -11.01 -4.95
CA ARG A 138 6.02 -12.22 -4.91
C ARG A 138 4.57 -11.85 -4.70
N LEU A 139 3.72 -12.24 -5.63
CA LEU A 139 2.28 -12.07 -5.51
C LEU A 139 1.74 -12.89 -4.34
N GLN A 140 1.05 -12.21 -3.43
CA GLN A 140 0.45 -12.74 -2.22
C GLN A 140 -1.04 -13.03 -2.41
N ALA A 141 -1.75 -12.13 -3.09
CA ALA A 141 -3.19 -12.23 -3.32
C ALA A 141 -3.50 -13.21 -4.46
N SER A 142 -4.56 -14.00 -4.31
CA SER A 142 -4.95 -15.02 -5.29
C SER A 142 -6.25 -14.69 -6.01
N SER A 143 -7.29 -14.30 -5.27
CA SER A 143 -8.63 -14.01 -5.82
C SER A 143 -9.50 -13.27 -4.80
N GLY A 144 -10.67 -12.83 -5.23
CA GLY A 144 -11.67 -12.14 -4.42
C GLY A 144 -11.87 -10.71 -4.90
N PRO A 145 -12.43 -9.82 -4.07
CA PRO A 145 -12.69 -8.45 -4.50
C PRO A 145 -11.38 -7.70 -4.75
N LEU A 146 -11.31 -6.97 -5.86
CA LEU A 146 -10.32 -5.94 -6.13
C LEU A 146 -11.04 -4.59 -6.10
N ILE A 147 -10.81 -3.82 -5.04
CA ILE A 147 -11.46 -2.52 -4.81
C ILE A 147 -10.36 -1.49 -4.61
N GLY A 148 -10.37 -0.45 -5.44
CA GLY A 148 -9.49 0.70 -5.32
C GLY A 148 -10.31 1.97 -5.10
N LEU A 149 -10.11 2.62 -3.95
CA LEU A 149 -10.73 3.89 -3.60
C LEU A 149 -9.63 4.91 -3.26
N ARG A 150 -9.61 6.04 -3.96
CA ARG A 150 -8.68 7.15 -3.66
C ARG A 150 -9.32 8.12 -2.70
N LEU A 151 -8.72 8.32 -1.54
CA LEU A 151 -9.24 9.27 -0.56
C LEU A 151 -8.92 10.68 -1.04
N LEU A 152 -9.95 11.52 -1.20
CA LEU A 152 -9.77 12.94 -1.43
C LEU A 152 -9.54 13.66 -0.12
N GLU A 153 -10.46 13.46 0.81
CA GLU A 153 -10.45 14.10 2.12
C GLU A 153 -11.35 13.36 3.11
N GLU A 154 -11.06 13.56 4.38
CA GLU A 154 -11.93 13.25 5.50
C GLU A 154 -12.32 14.56 6.18
N CYS A 155 -13.63 14.77 6.36
CA CYS A 155 -14.16 15.97 6.99
C CYS A 155 -14.94 15.61 8.25
N ASP A 156 -14.98 16.54 9.20
CA ASP A 156 -15.96 16.53 10.28
C ASP A 156 -17.38 16.63 9.68
N ALA A 157 -18.28 15.74 10.10
CA ALA A 157 -19.60 15.64 9.51
C ALA A 157 -20.53 16.81 9.91
N GLU A 158 -20.28 17.47 11.04
CA GLU A 158 -21.09 18.58 11.53
C GLU A 158 -20.59 19.92 11.02
N THR A 159 -19.27 20.17 11.10
CA THR A 159 -18.67 21.46 10.75
C THR A 159 -18.22 21.55 9.30
N GLY A 160 -17.97 20.40 8.64
CA GLY A 160 -17.34 20.33 7.33
C GLY A 160 -15.84 20.66 7.34
N GLU A 161 -15.22 20.79 8.51
CA GLU A 161 -13.79 21.01 8.63
C GLU A 161 -13.02 19.82 8.05
N VAL A 162 -12.04 20.09 7.19
CA VAL A 162 -11.18 19.04 6.64
C VAL A 162 -10.19 18.60 7.71
N LEU A 163 -10.29 17.34 8.09
CA LEU A 163 -9.45 16.71 9.11
C LEU A 163 -8.22 16.03 8.52
N GLN A 164 -8.32 15.49 7.29
CA GLN A 164 -7.23 14.81 6.60
C GLN A 164 -7.38 14.94 5.08
N ARG A 165 -6.27 14.95 4.34
CA ARG A 165 -6.26 15.07 2.87
C ARG A 165 -5.44 13.99 2.20
N GLY A 166 -5.95 13.48 1.09
CA GLY A 166 -5.28 12.47 0.28
C GLY A 166 -5.19 11.12 0.98
N GLY A 167 -4.88 10.09 0.19
CA GLY A 167 -4.78 8.73 0.68
C GLY A 167 -5.43 7.73 -0.28
N GLY A 168 -5.67 6.52 0.21
CA GLY A 168 -6.33 5.50 -0.56
C GLY A 168 -6.59 4.23 0.24
N LEU A 169 -7.48 3.43 -0.31
CA LEU A 169 -7.80 2.08 0.15
C LEU A 169 -7.69 1.16 -1.06
N ILE A 170 -6.89 0.10 -0.92
CA ILE A 170 -6.85 -1.00 -1.89
C ILE A 170 -7.20 -2.28 -1.14
N LEU A 171 -8.28 -2.93 -1.52
CA LEU A 171 -8.65 -4.26 -1.05
C LEU A 171 -8.41 -5.25 -2.20
N CYS A 172 -7.64 -6.31 -1.95
CA CYS A 172 -7.40 -7.39 -2.91
C CYS A 172 -7.53 -8.76 -2.22
N GLY A 173 -8.71 -9.37 -2.36
CA GLY A 173 -9.03 -10.64 -1.70
C GLY A 173 -9.22 -10.47 -0.20
N ASP A 174 -8.27 -10.99 0.57
CA ASP A 174 -8.20 -10.96 2.04
C ASP A 174 -7.21 -9.91 2.58
N ARG A 175 -6.63 -9.08 1.72
CA ARG A 175 -5.67 -8.03 2.08
C ARG A 175 -6.25 -6.65 1.82
N LEU A 176 -5.96 -5.72 2.72
CA LEU A 176 -6.37 -4.32 2.63
C LEU A 176 -5.21 -3.39 2.97
N GLY A 177 -4.81 -2.57 2.01
CA GLY A 177 -3.91 -1.43 2.20
C GLY A 177 -4.72 -0.17 2.45
N TRP A 178 -4.29 0.62 3.43
CA TRP A 178 -4.89 1.90 3.78
C TRP A 178 -3.80 2.95 3.90
N VAL A 179 -4.00 4.10 3.27
CA VAL A 179 -3.18 5.30 3.41
C VAL A 179 -4.06 6.48 3.73
N GLN A 180 -3.66 7.28 4.71
CA GLN A 180 -4.27 8.57 5.02
C GLN A 180 -3.16 9.61 5.10
N GLY A 181 -3.23 10.63 4.24
CA GLY A 181 -2.29 11.75 4.27
C GLY A 181 -2.57 12.71 5.42
N ARG A 182 -1.72 13.74 5.55
CA ARG A 182 -1.77 14.75 6.61
C ARG A 182 -2.92 15.73 6.44
N ALA A 183 -3.35 16.32 7.55
CA ALA A 183 -4.34 17.40 7.57
C ALA A 183 -3.78 18.66 6.91
N VAL A 184 -2.52 18.94 7.23
CA VAL A 184 -1.79 20.14 6.82
C VAL A 184 -0.49 19.71 6.16
N GLU A 185 -0.22 20.25 4.97
CA GLU A 185 1.06 20.04 4.31
C GLU A 185 2.19 20.64 5.15
N LEU A 186 3.25 19.87 5.32
CA LEU A 186 4.42 20.35 6.03
C LEU A 186 5.17 21.33 5.11
N GLY A 187 5.56 22.48 5.66
CA GLY A 187 6.39 23.44 4.92
C GLY A 187 7.68 22.81 4.40
N GLU A 188 8.18 23.36 3.29
CA GLU A 188 9.40 22.92 2.64
C GLU A 188 10.59 22.89 3.60
N SER A 189 11.39 21.84 3.51
CA SER A 189 12.60 21.69 4.31
C SER A 189 13.61 20.82 3.57
N ALA A 190 14.90 21.17 3.69
CA ALA A 190 15.98 20.30 3.23
C ALA A 190 16.18 19.06 4.13
N LEU A 191 15.53 19.04 5.30
CA LEU A 191 15.67 17.97 6.28
C LEU A 191 14.73 16.81 5.97
N GLN A 192 15.25 15.61 6.14
CA GLN A 192 14.47 14.37 6.07
C GLN A 192 13.61 14.22 7.33
N LEU A 193 12.60 13.34 7.26
CA LEU A 193 11.67 13.12 8.38
C LEU A 193 12.39 12.82 9.69
N ARG A 194 13.40 11.96 9.67
CA ARG A 194 14.19 11.58 10.85
C ARG A 194 14.90 12.77 11.49
N GLU A 195 15.44 13.68 10.70
CA GLU A 195 16.16 14.86 11.19
C GLU A 195 15.18 15.88 11.78
N ARG A 196 13.97 15.99 11.19
CA ARG A 196 12.91 16.83 11.75
C ARG A 196 12.36 16.25 13.05
N ALA A 197 12.15 14.93 13.12
CA ALA A 197 11.69 14.26 14.32
C ALA A 197 12.71 14.36 15.47
N GLU A 198 14.00 14.17 15.18
CA GLU A 198 15.08 14.38 16.15
C GLU A 198 15.09 15.82 16.70
N ARG A 199 14.87 16.84 15.85
CA ARG A 199 14.77 18.25 16.28
C ARG A 199 13.52 18.59 17.07
N ALA A 200 12.42 17.87 16.81
CA ALA A 200 11.14 18.02 17.51
C ALA A 200 11.06 17.15 18.78
N HIS A 201 12.15 16.52 19.22
CA HIS A 201 12.14 15.67 20.39
C HIS A 201 11.64 16.43 21.64
N GLY A 202 10.67 15.84 22.34
CA GLY A 202 9.98 16.44 23.48
C GLY A 202 8.82 17.38 23.12
N ASP A 203 8.68 17.78 21.85
CA ASP A 203 7.56 18.58 21.34
C ASP A 203 6.49 17.67 20.73
N GLY A 204 5.51 17.29 21.56
CA GLY A 204 4.46 16.35 21.17
C GLY A 204 3.58 16.85 20.02
N GLU A 205 3.32 18.16 19.92
CA GLU A 205 2.50 18.75 18.86
C GLU A 205 3.24 18.74 17.52
N ALA A 206 4.50 19.16 17.52
CA ALA A 206 5.33 19.12 16.31
C ALA A 206 5.53 17.69 15.80
N LEU A 207 5.74 16.73 16.70
CA LEU A 207 5.85 15.31 16.36
C LEU A 207 4.53 14.74 15.83
N ALA A 208 3.40 15.10 16.42
CA ALA A 208 2.09 14.70 15.91
C ALA A 208 1.92 15.13 14.46
N LEU A 209 2.23 16.39 14.12
CA LEU A 209 2.16 16.91 12.74
C LEU A 209 3.11 16.18 11.79
N LEU A 210 4.33 15.85 12.25
CA LEU A 210 5.30 15.12 11.43
C LEU A 210 4.83 13.71 11.09
N PHE A 211 4.22 13.02 12.06
CA PHE A 211 3.77 11.63 11.94
C PHE A 211 2.28 11.47 11.60
N ASP A 212 1.56 12.55 11.28
CA ASP A 212 0.15 12.55 10.87
C ASP A 212 -0.09 11.94 9.47
N CYS A 213 0.57 10.83 9.16
CA CYS A 213 0.43 10.10 7.91
C CYS A 213 0.43 8.61 8.20
N GLU A 214 -0.71 7.96 7.97
CA GLU A 214 -0.88 6.53 8.19
C GLU A 214 -0.62 5.78 6.88
N THR A 215 0.13 4.68 6.97
CA THR A 215 0.03 3.59 6.00
C THR A 215 -0.07 2.29 6.77
N SER A 216 -1.10 1.51 6.46
CA SER A 216 -1.44 0.29 7.19
C SER A 216 -1.79 -0.84 6.22
N LEU A 217 -1.39 -2.05 6.59
CA LEU A 217 -1.79 -3.29 5.95
C LEU A 217 -2.62 -4.12 6.93
N ALA A 218 -3.81 -4.51 6.50
CA ALA A 218 -4.73 -5.33 7.24
C ALA A 218 -5.04 -6.64 6.49
N TYR A 219 -5.35 -7.67 7.26
CA TYR A 219 -5.78 -8.97 6.76
C TYR A 219 -7.17 -9.30 7.27
N ALA A 220 -7.97 -9.99 6.45
CA ALA A 220 -9.24 -10.54 6.88
C ALA A 220 -9.01 -11.64 7.94
N ASP A 221 -9.74 -11.55 9.05
CA ASP A 221 -9.85 -12.64 10.03
C ASP A 221 -10.80 -13.75 9.51
N GLY A 222 -10.92 -14.84 10.27
CA GLY A 222 -11.83 -15.94 9.91
C GLY A 222 -13.33 -15.57 9.88
N GLN A 223 -13.69 -14.34 10.28
CA GLN A 223 -15.04 -13.78 10.22
C GLN A 223 -15.19 -12.73 9.11
N GLY A 224 -14.15 -12.52 8.29
CA GLY A 224 -14.15 -11.53 7.20
C GLY A 224 -13.94 -10.08 7.66
N ARG A 225 -13.53 -9.85 8.91
CA ARG A 225 -13.19 -8.51 9.42
C ARG A 225 -11.71 -8.23 9.20
N TYR A 226 -11.38 -7.03 8.74
CA TYR A 226 -10.00 -6.67 8.45
C TYR A 226 -9.32 -6.10 9.69
N GLN A 227 -8.24 -6.73 10.13
CA GLN A 227 -7.43 -6.30 11.26
C GLN A 227 -6.05 -5.84 10.77
N VAL A 228 -5.63 -4.65 11.20
CA VAL A 228 -4.31 -4.09 10.87
C VAL A 228 -3.23 -4.96 11.52
N ALA A 229 -2.33 -5.47 10.71
CA ALA A 229 -1.19 -6.26 11.15
C ALA A 229 0.12 -5.47 11.09
N LEU A 230 0.27 -4.60 10.10
CA LEU A 230 1.44 -3.74 9.90
C LEU A 230 1.01 -2.30 9.73
N SER A 231 1.76 -1.35 10.31
CA SER A 231 1.47 0.07 10.15
C SER A 231 2.70 0.93 10.39
N THR A 232 2.73 2.11 9.77
CA THR A 232 3.63 3.19 10.14
C THR A 232 3.34 3.75 11.54
N LEU A 233 2.11 3.56 12.04
CA LEU A 233 1.64 4.04 13.35
C LEU A 233 1.43 2.87 14.32
N PRO A 234 2.21 2.77 15.42
CA PRO A 234 2.08 1.66 16.38
C PRO A 234 0.66 1.48 16.92
N ALA A 235 -0.07 2.58 17.16
CA ALA A 235 -1.42 2.56 17.72
C ALA A 235 -2.47 1.90 16.79
N ARG A 236 -2.16 1.71 15.50
CA ARG A 236 -3.07 1.11 14.52
C ARG A 236 -2.99 -0.40 14.50
N VAL A 237 -1.86 -1.00 14.90
CA VAL A 237 -1.70 -2.46 14.91
C VAL A 237 -2.73 -3.11 15.85
N GLY A 238 -3.42 -4.14 15.36
CA GLY A 238 -4.50 -4.83 16.06
C GLY A 238 -5.88 -4.15 15.94
N GLN A 239 -5.97 -2.92 15.42
CA GLN A 239 -7.25 -2.24 15.20
C GLN A 239 -7.98 -2.80 13.98
N SER A 240 -9.31 -2.72 14.00
CA SER A 240 -10.14 -3.11 12.85
C SER A 240 -10.27 -1.97 11.82
N VAL A 241 -10.35 -2.34 10.55
CA VAL A 241 -10.72 -1.42 9.46
C VAL A 241 -12.20 -1.62 9.15
N SER A 242 -13.00 -0.56 9.30
CA SER A 242 -14.43 -0.61 9.00
C SER A 242 -14.68 -0.62 7.50
N LEU A 243 -15.43 -1.62 7.03
CA LEU A 243 -15.98 -1.68 5.67
C LEU A 243 -17.43 -1.19 5.61
N GLU A 244 -17.97 -0.67 6.71
CA GLU A 244 -19.34 -0.18 6.78
C GLU A 244 -19.44 1.31 6.46
N GLY A 245 -20.67 1.77 6.29
CA GLY A 245 -20.98 3.20 6.18
C GLY A 245 -20.80 3.80 4.80
N PHE A 246 -20.63 2.97 3.75
CA PHE A 246 -20.47 3.48 2.39
C PHE A 246 -21.81 3.87 1.75
N GLU A 247 -21.77 4.93 0.95
CA GLU A 247 -22.87 5.45 0.12
C GLU A 247 -22.31 5.89 -1.23
N LEU A 248 -23.06 5.67 -2.31
CA LEU A 248 -22.71 6.10 -3.66
C LEU A 248 -23.55 7.35 -4.04
N PRO A 249 -23.08 8.57 -3.74
CA PRO A 249 -23.86 9.78 -4.00
C PRO A 249 -23.97 10.14 -5.49
N GLY A 250 -23.09 9.58 -6.33
CA GLY A 250 -23.04 9.84 -7.77
C GLY A 250 -22.00 8.98 -8.48
N ALA A 251 -21.95 9.08 -9.81
CA ALA A 251 -21.03 8.30 -10.62
C ALA A 251 -19.56 8.58 -10.26
N GLY A 252 -18.76 7.52 -10.10
CA GLY A 252 -17.32 7.60 -9.87
C GLY A 252 -16.89 8.08 -8.48
N ARG A 253 -17.82 8.31 -7.55
CA ARG A 253 -17.52 8.72 -6.18
C ARG A 253 -18.26 7.86 -5.16
N VAL A 254 -17.64 7.66 -4.01
CA VAL A 254 -18.25 7.01 -2.86
C VAL A 254 -17.91 7.80 -1.60
N CYS A 255 -18.89 7.95 -0.72
CA CYS A 255 -18.70 8.53 0.60
C CYS A 255 -18.72 7.42 1.65
N GLN A 256 -17.95 7.58 2.73
CA GLN A 256 -18.02 6.71 3.90
C GLN A 256 -18.32 7.54 5.14
N HIS A 257 -19.39 7.20 5.84
CA HIS A 257 -19.80 7.83 7.10
C HIS A 257 -19.35 6.96 8.27
N LEU A 258 -18.57 7.55 9.18
CA LEU A 258 -17.98 6.85 10.31
C LEU A 258 -18.12 7.64 11.61
N GLN A 259 -18.01 6.92 12.73
CA GLN A 259 -17.78 7.51 14.05
C GLN A 259 -16.36 7.17 14.49
N ARG A 260 -15.57 8.19 14.80
CA ARG A 260 -14.23 8.02 15.37
C ARG A 260 -14.33 7.57 16.84
N PRO A 261 -13.26 6.96 17.40
CA PRO A 261 -13.25 6.53 18.80
C PRO A 261 -13.47 7.65 19.83
N ASP A 262 -13.16 8.90 19.46
CA ASP A 262 -13.42 10.10 20.27
C ASP A 262 -14.88 10.58 20.20
N GLY A 263 -15.74 9.88 19.46
CA GLY A 263 -17.16 10.21 19.26
C GLY A 263 -17.43 11.18 18.13
N ARG A 264 -16.40 11.63 17.39
CA ARG A 264 -16.58 12.54 16.26
C ARG A 264 -17.12 11.83 15.03
N ALA A 265 -18.21 12.36 14.48
CA ALA A 265 -18.76 11.90 13.21
C ALA A 265 -17.92 12.45 12.06
N VAL A 266 -17.52 11.60 11.12
CA VAL A 266 -16.70 12.00 9.97
C VAL A 266 -17.26 11.45 8.66
N VAL A 267 -16.98 12.16 7.58
CA VAL A 267 -17.28 11.75 6.21
C VAL A 267 -16.00 11.70 5.40
N ARG A 268 -15.71 10.55 4.80
CA ARG A 268 -14.62 10.38 3.84
C ARG A 268 -15.18 10.41 2.43
N THR A 269 -14.59 11.21 1.56
CA THR A 269 -14.96 11.25 0.14
C THR A 269 -13.89 10.56 -0.68
N PHE A 270 -14.29 9.59 -1.50
CA PHE A 270 -13.39 8.84 -2.36
C PHE A 270 -13.74 8.99 -3.84
N ILE A 271 -12.72 8.88 -4.69
CA ILE A 271 -12.88 8.56 -6.11
C ILE A 271 -12.73 7.05 -6.27
N ILE A 272 -13.63 6.45 -7.04
CA ILE A 272 -13.58 5.03 -7.38
C ILE A 272 -12.54 4.84 -8.49
N ASP A 273 -11.51 4.04 -8.21
CA ASP A 273 -10.63 3.50 -9.25
C ASP A 273 -11.24 2.25 -9.86
N THR A 274 -11.56 1.27 -9.01
CA THR A 274 -12.19 0.01 -9.43
C THR A 274 -13.03 -0.59 -8.30
N LEU A 275 -14.06 -1.33 -8.70
CA LEU A 275 -14.98 -2.13 -7.90
C LEU A 275 -15.20 -3.47 -8.64
N GLU A 276 -14.24 -4.38 -8.53
CA GLU A 276 -14.28 -5.69 -9.15
C GLU A 276 -14.60 -6.73 -8.07
N PRO A 277 -15.84 -7.25 -7.98
CA PRO A 277 -16.25 -8.12 -6.86
C PRO A 277 -15.63 -9.53 -6.88
N ASP A 278 -15.22 -10.02 -8.05
CA ASP A 278 -14.55 -11.32 -8.24
C ASP A 278 -13.38 -11.15 -9.21
N TRP A 279 -12.29 -10.59 -8.72
CA TRP A 279 -11.00 -10.55 -9.40
C TRP A 279 -10.19 -11.83 -9.12
N ARG A 280 -9.38 -12.24 -10.08
CA ARG A 280 -8.49 -13.40 -9.98
C ARG A 280 -7.10 -13.02 -10.46
N ALA A 281 -6.10 -13.39 -9.66
CA ALA A 281 -4.73 -13.13 -9.99
C ALA A 281 -4.23 -14.04 -11.11
N GLU A 282 -3.43 -13.47 -12.01
CA GLU A 282 -2.83 -14.21 -13.12
C GLU A 282 -1.53 -14.88 -12.66
N LEU A 283 -1.62 -16.14 -12.21
CA LEU A 283 -0.45 -16.86 -11.67
C LEU A 283 0.50 -17.45 -12.73
N ALA A 284 0.08 -17.47 -14.00
CA ALA A 284 0.87 -18.02 -15.10
C ALA A 284 1.29 -16.90 -16.06
N THR A 285 2.50 -17.00 -16.62
CA THR A 285 2.91 -16.20 -17.77
C THR A 285 2.72 -17.04 -19.04
N PRO A 286 2.19 -16.47 -20.14
CA PRO A 286 2.15 -17.16 -21.42
C PRO A 286 3.54 -17.66 -21.83
N THR A 287 3.59 -18.87 -22.39
CA THR A 287 4.83 -19.49 -22.85
C THR A 287 4.60 -20.26 -24.15
N THR A 288 5.67 -20.58 -24.87
CA THR A 288 5.58 -21.31 -26.15
C THR A 288 5.30 -22.79 -25.89
N GLY A 289 4.66 -23.46 -26.86
CA GLY A 289 4.44 -24.90 -26.76
C GLY A 289 5.75 -25.71 -26.74
N GLU A 290 6.84 -25.17 -27.30
CA GLU A 290 8.17 -25.77 -27.21
C GLU A 290 8.70 -25.74 -25.77
N ALA A 291 8.62 -24.59 -25.10
CA ALA A 291 9.04 -24.46 -23.72
C ALA A 291 8.22 -25.36 -22.78
N GLN A 292 6.91 -25.51 -23.02
CA GLN A 292 6.07 -26.44 -22.26
C GLN A 292 6.50 -27.91 -22.44
N ARG A 293 6.80 -28.32 -23.67
CA ARG A 293 7.29 -29.68 -23.96
C ARG A 293 8.66 -29.93 -23.32
N TRP A 294 9.57 -28.97 -23.40
CA TRP A 294 10.87 -29.03 -22.74
C TRP A 294 10.71 -29.20 -21.22
N PHE A 295 9.90 -28.36 -20.58
CA PHE A 295 9.67 -28.42 -19.14
C PHE A 295 9.09 -29.77 -18.70
N ALA A 296 8.16 -30.32 -19.48
CA ALA A 296 7.58 -31.64 -19.23
C ALA A 296 8.62 -32.77 -19.41
N ALA A 297 9.45 -32.70 -20.44
CA ALA A 297 10.50 -33.68 -20.73
C ALA A 297 11.57 -33.71 -19.61
N GLU A 298 11.91 -32.56 -19.04
CA GLU A 298 12.91 -32.42 -17.98
C GLU A 298 12.31 -32.44 -16.55
N SER A 299 11.04 -32.88 -16.41
CA SER A 299 10.28 -32.77 -15.16
C SER A 299 10.92 -33.49 -13.96
N GLU A 300 11.63 -34.60 -14.17
CA GLU A 300 12.36 -35.31 -13.11
C GLU A 300 13.42 -34.44 -12.41
N THR A 301 13.97 -33.46 -13.14
CA THR A 301 14.94 -32.50 -12.62
C THR A 301 14.27 -31.19 -12.24
N LEU A 302 13.50 -30.58 -13.16
CA LEU A 302 12.96 -29.23 -12.97
C LEU A 302 11.76 -29.19 -12.01
N SER A 303 10.98 -30.27 -11.92
CA SER A 303 9.75 -30.31 -11.13
C SER A 303 9.90 -30.90 -9.73
N ARG A 304 11.12 -31.29 -9.34
CA ARG A 304 11.35 -32.11 -8.13
C ARG A 304 10.90 -31.44 -6.83
N TYR A 305 11.05 -30.12 -6.73
CA TYR A 305 10.81 -29.34 -5.52
C TYR A 305 10.06 -28.03 -5.81
N LEU A 306 9.11 -28.05 -6.76
CA LEU A 306 8.36 -26.85 -7.11
C LEU A 306 7.38 -26.48 -6.00
N GLU A 307 7.45 -25.23 -5.58
CA GLU A 307 6.53 -24.62 -4.64
C GLU A 307 6.13 -23.22 -5.14
N VAL A 308 4.90 -22.81 -4.86
CA VAL A 308 4.47 -21.43 -5.10
C VAL A 308 4.97 -20.60 -3.94
N LEU A 309 5.95 -19.74 -4.19
CA LEU A 309 6.51 -18.88 -3.16
C LEU A 309 5.56 -17.70 -2.91
N SER A 310 5.11 -17.54 -1.67
CA SER A 310 4.50 -16.31 -1.15
C SER A 310 5.58 -15.44 -0.50
#